data_AF-A0A3Q2FJK5-F1
#
_entry.id   AF-A0A3Q2FJK5-F1
#
_cell.length_a   1.000
_cell.length_b   1.000
_cell.length_c   1.000
_cell.angle_alpha   90.00
_cell.angle_beta   90.00
_cell.angle_gamma   90.00
#
_symmetry.space_group_name_H-M   'P 1'
#
loop_
_entity.id
_entity.type
_entity.pdbx_description
1 polymer ?
#
loop_
_entity_poly.entity_id
_entity_poly.type
_entity_poly.pdbx_seq_one_letter_code
_entity_poly.pdbx_strand_id
1 'polypeptide(L)'
;MSLDGGGCRGFYFNTVLSLARSLAAHQHAPLDKVQKLQCMCPVDFRGVFQLDERRRDAVIALGIFLVESHLQHKDVIVPYLLGLLKGLPKVQWIEESSERKGPDALPVAENFSFCLVTLLSDVAQRDENLRGQILEALMDIMQVLRDICKNPDSHDKGANIKNLHVESIF
;
A
#
# COMPACT_ATOMS: atom_id res chain seq x y z
N MET A 1 -18.24 -11.27 -26.82
CA MET A 1 -17.49 -10.11 -27.36
C MET A 1 -16.47 -9.73 -26.30
N SER A 2 -15.19 -9.93 -26.60
CA SER A 2 -14.09 -9.68 -25.66
C SER A 2 -13.99 -8.19 -25.37
N LEU A 3 -14.06 -7.83 -24.08
CA LEU A 3 -13.70 -6.49 -23.61
C LEU A 3 -12.18 -6.42 -23.59
N ASP A 4 -11.61 -6.20 -24.77
CA ASP A 4 -10.21 -5.92 -24.98
C ASP A 4 -9.93 -4.47 -24.55
N GLY A 5 -9.71 -4.32 -23.25
CA GLY A 5 -9.32 -3.06 -22.60
C GLY A 5 -8.25 -3.30 -21.53
N GLY A 6 -7.56 -4.44 -21.60
CA GLY A 6 -6.49 -4.84 -20.69
C GLY A 6 -5.21 -4.07 -20.97
N GLY A 7 -5.20 -2.77 -20.68
CA GLY A 7 -3.96 -2.00 -20.61
C GLY A 7 -2.95 -2.67 -19.66
N CYS A 8 -1.67 -2.31 -19.81
CA CYS A 8 -0.50 -2.85 -19.10
C CYS A 8 -0.71 -3.17 -17.60
N ARG A 9 -1.61 -2.43 -16.92
CA ARG A 9 -2.06 -2.65 -15.53
C ARG A 9 -2.42 -4.09 -15.21
N GLY A 10 -3.26 -4.71 -16.03
CA GLY A 10 -3.77 -6.06 -15.75
C GLY A 10 -2.67 -7.10 -15.81
N PHE A 11 -1.77 -6.98 -16.79
CA PHE A 11 -0.72 -7.98 -17.01
C PHE A 11 0.34 -7.96 -15.90
N TYR A 12 0.85 -6.77 -15.54
CA TYR A 12 1.88 -6.66 -14.49
C TYR A 12 1.33 -7.11 -13.14
N PHE A 13 0.19 -6.55 -12.71
CA PHE A 13 -0.43 -6.92 -11.43
C PHE A 13 -0.69 -8.43 -11.35
N ASN A 14 -1.30 -9.03 -12.38
CA ASN A 14 -1.56 -10.47 -12.40
C ASN A 14 -0.27 -11.30 -12.30
N THR A 15 0.82 -10.84 -12.91
CA THR A 15 2.12 -11.54 -12.85
C THR A 15 2.70 -11.49 -11.45
N VAL A 16 2.76 -10.31 -10.83
CA VAL A 16 3.32 -10.13 -9.48
C VAL A 16 2.45 -10.83 -8.43
N LEU A 17 1.12 -10.77 -8.58
CA LEU A 17 0.18 -11.50 -7.73
C LEU A 17 0.35 -13.02 -7.87
N SER A 18 0.51 -13.53 -9.10
CA SER A 18 0.72 -14.97 -9.33
C SER A 18 2.03 -15.43 -8.69
N LEU A 19 3.09 -14.62 -8.74
CA LEU A 19 4.33 -14.88 -8.02
C LEU A 19 4.11 -14.94 -6.51
N ALA A 20 3.42 -13.95 -5.93
CA ALA A 20 3.11 -13.92 -4.50
C ALA A 20 2.34 -15.18 -4.05
N ARG A 21 1.29 -15.55 -4.77
CA ARG A 21 0.49 -16.75 -4.46
C ARG A 21 1.28 -18.04 -4.63
N SER A 22 2.10 -18.14 -5.67
CA SER A 22 2.98 -19.28 -5.87
C SER A 22 3.97 -19.45 -4.72
N LEU A 23 4.55 -18.35 -4.23
CA LEU A 23 5.41 -18.36 -3.05
C LEU A 23 4.63 -18.75 -1.78
N ALA A 24 3.42 -18.22 -1.60
CA ALA A 24 2.58 -18.50 -0.44
C ALA A 24 2.15 -19.98 -0.35
N ALA A 25 1.99 -20.65 -1.49
CA ALA A 25 1.69 -22.08 -1.52
C ALA A 25 2.84 -22.97 -1.01
N HIS A 26 4.06 -22.44 -0.84
CA HIS A 26 5.16 -23.18 -0.24
C HIS A 26 5.04 -23.13 1.30
N GLN A 27 5.10 -24.29 1.95
CA GLN A 27 5.09 -24.38 3.43
C GLN A 27 6.24 -23.58 4.08
N HIS A 28 7.38 -23.51 3.39
CA HIS A 28 8.54 -22.69 3.76
C HIS A 28 9.10 -22.00 2.50
N ALA A 29 8.55 -20.85 2.17
CA ALA A 29 9.01 -20.04 1.05
C ALA A 29 10.45 -19.57 1.31
N PRO A 30 11.41 -19.80 0.37
CA PRO A 30 12.77 -19.31 0.52
C PRO A 30 12.81 -17.78 0.61
N LEU A 31 13.47 -17.24 1.64
CA LEU A 31 13.51 -15.79 1.91
C LEU A 31 14.08 -15.01 0.71
N ASP A 32 15.08 -15.55 0.01
CA ASP A 32 15.69 -14.93 -1.18
C ASP A 32 14.67 -14.70 -2.31
N LYS A 33 13.69 -15.60 -2.44
CA LYS A 33 12.61 -15.45 -3.44
C LYS A 33 11.57 -14.44 -3.00
N VAL A 34 11.26 -14.39 -1.70
CA VAL A 34 10.35 -13.38 -1.13
C VAL A 34 10.98 -11.99 -1.21
N GLN A 35 12.29 -11.88 -0.98
CA GLN A 35 13.03 -10.63 -1.15
C GLN A 35 12.98 -10.11 -2.57
N LYS A 36 12.97 -10.97 -3.61
CA LYS A 36 12.76 -10.51 -4.99
C LYS A 36 11.42 -9.80 -5.17
N LEU A 37 10.35 -10.29 -4.53
CA LEU A 37 9.05 -9.62 -4.50
C LEU A 37 9.12 -8.30 -3.73
N GLN A 38 9.79 -8.30 -2.58
CA GLN A 38 10.00 -7.08 -1.79
C GLN A 38 10.82 -6.01 -2.53
N CYS A 39 11.81 -6.39 -3.33
CA CYS A 39 12.62 -5.46 -4.13
C CYS A 39 11.81 -4.71 -5.21
N MET A 40 10.61 -5.19 -5.56
CA MET A 40 9.70 -4.49 -6.48
C MET A 40 8.87 -3.40 -5.77
N CYS A 41 8.85 -3.42 -4.43
CA CYS A 41 8.13 -2.46 -3.61
C CYS A 41 8.90 -1.13 -3.53
N PRO A 42 8.24 -0.01 -3.19
CA PRO A 42 8.90 1.27 -3.02
C PRO A 42 9.89 1.21 -1.84
N VAL A 43 11.01 1.93 -1.97
CA VAL A 43 12.00 2.08 -0.90
C VAL A 43 11.84 3.46 -0.28
N ASP A 44 11.99 3.54 1.04
CA ASP A 44 12.05 4.82 1.73
C ASP A 44 13.33 5.58 1.33
N PHE A 45 13.15 6.79 0.79
CA PHE A 45 14.25 7.71 0.55
C PHE A 45 14.08 8.96 1.43
N ARG A 46 14.79 8.98 2.56
CA ARG A 46 14.81 10.09 3.53
C ARG A 46 13.42 10.44 4.11
N GLY A 47 12.59 9.43 4.37
CA GLY A 47 11.25 9.57 4.92
C GLY A 47 10.17 9.84 3.86
N VAL A 48 10.46 9.58 2.59
CA VAL A 48 9.56 9.81 1.46
C VAL A 48 9.55 8.58 0.56
N PHE A 49 8.36 8.02 0.36
CA PHE A 49 8.12 6.96 -0.62
C PHE A 49 7.65 7.57 -1.95
N GLN A 50 8.03 6.94 -3.05
CA GLN A 50 7.49 7.25 -4.38
C GLN A 50 6.66 6.06 -4.86
N LEU A 51 5.37 6.32 -5.12
CA LEU A 51 4.39 5.30 -5.49
C LEU A 51 3.87 5.52 -6.91
N ASP A 52 4.46 4.80 -7.86
CA ASP A 52 3.86 4.54 -9.17
C ASP A 52 2.92 3.33 -9.12
N GLU A 53 2.27 3.01 -10.24
CA GLU A 53 1.31 1.90 -10.32
C GLU A 53 1.95 0.55 -9.98
N ARG A 54 3.11 0.26 -10.54
CA ARG A 54 3.81 -1.02 -10.35
C ARG A 54 4.26 -1.24 -8.92
N ARG A 55 4.72 -0.17 -8.26
CA ARG A 55 5.15 -0.19 -6.86
C ARG A 55 3.97 -0.44 -5.92
N ARG A 56 2.81 0.16 -6.20
CA ARG A 56 1.58 -0.10 -5.43
C ARG A 56 1.17 -1.56 -5.56
N ASP A 57 1.10 -2.07 -6.79
CA ASP A 57 0.77 -3.46 -7.09
C ASP A 57 1.69 -4.45 -6.38
N ALA A 58 3.00 -4.16 -6.35
CA ALA A 58 3.99 -4.99 -5.65
C ALA A 58 3.75 -5.04 -4.13
N VAL A 59 3.39 -3.91 -3.51
CA VAL A 59 3.06 -3.88 -2.07
C VAL A 59 1.83 -4.72 -1.78
N ILE A 60 0.78 -4.59 -2.60
CA ILE A 60 -0.45 -5.37 -2.41
C ILE A 60 -0.15 -6.87 -2.56
N ALA A 61 0.61 -7.26 -3.59
CA ALA A 61 1.02 -8.66 -3.77
C ALA A 61 1.88 -9.17 -2.60
N LEU A 62 2.80 -8.37 -2.06
CA LEU A 62 3.61 -8.72 -0.89
C LEU A 62 2.73 -8.95 0.36
N GLY A 63 1.73 -8.09 0.58
CA GLY A 63 0.77 -8.27 1.66
C GLY A 63 -0.08 -9.53 1.49
N ILE A 64 -0.53 -9.82 0.26
CA ILE A 64 -1.27 -11.05 -0.05
C ILE A 64 -0.39 -12.28 0.23
N PHE A 65 0.89 -12.28 -0.18
CA PHE A 65 1.83 -13.33 0.19
C PHE A 65 1.88 -13.52 1.72
N LEU A 66 2.05 -12.43 2.47
CA LEU A 66 2.15 -12.49 3.93
C LEU A 66 0.91 -13.14 4.55
N VAL A 67 -0.28 -12.74 4.12
CA VAL A 67 -1.55 -13.26 4.64
C VAL A 67 -1.79 -14.71 4.20
N GLU A 68 -1.68 -15.02 2.91
CA GLU A 68 -1.96 -16.36 2.37
C GLU A 68 -0.91 -17.40 2.80
N SER A 69 0.34 -16.99 3.09
CA SER A 69 1.40 -17.90 3.56
C SER A 69 1.34 -18.22 5.05
N HIS A 70 0.31 -17.76 5.77
CA HIS A 70 0.22 -17.81 7.23
C HIS A 70 1.36 -17.07 7.95
N LEU A 71 1.64 -15.84 7.50
CA LEU A 71 2.59 -14.89 8.10
C LEU A 71 4.07 -15.34 8.04
N GLN A 72 4.48 -16.00 6.96
CA GLN A 72 5.90 -16.27 6.73
C GLN A 72 6.69 -14.96 6.55
N HIS A 73 7.90 -14.92 7.12
CA HIS A 73 8.82 -13.77 7.06
C HIS A 73 8.21 -12.46 7.61
N LYS A 74 7.26 -12.57 8.55
CA LYS A 74 6.59 -11.42 9.18
C LYS A 74 7.56 -10.45 9.88
N ASP A 75 8.67 -10.95 10.39
CA ASP A 75 9.77 -10.21 11.00
C ASP A 75 10.46 -9.23 10.03
N VAL A 76 10.38 -9.48 8.73
CA VAL A 76 10.91 -8.59 7.69
C VAL A 76 9.81 -7.76 7.04
N ILE A 77 8.66 -8.39 6.73
CA ILE A 77 7.62 -7.75 5.92
C ILE A 77 6.78 -6.77 6.73
N VAL A 78 6.42 -7.10 7.98
CA VAL A 78 5.54 -6.25 8.80
C VAL A 78 6.20 -4.91 9.14
N PRO A 79 7.48 -4.85 9.57
CA PRO A 79 8.16 -3.56 9.77
C PRO A 79 8.18 -2.70 8.52
N TYR A 80 8.36 -3.30 7.34
CA TYR A 80 8.31 -2.60 6.07
C TYR A 80 6.92 -2.00 5.80
N LEU A 81 5.84 -2.78 5.95
CA LEU A 81 4.46 -2.30 5.72
C LEU A 81 4.06 -1.21 6.72
N LEU A 82 4.49 -1.33 7.98
CA LEU A 82 4.28 -0.29 9.00
C LEU A 82 5.06 1.00 8.69
N GLY A 83 6.29 0.88 8.20
CA GLY A 83 7.07 2.03 7.73
C GLY A 83 6.37 2.74 6.58
N LEU A 84 5.83 1.99 5.63
CA LEU A 84 5.07 2.54 4.51
C LEU A 84 3.77 3.23 4.96
N LEU A 85 3.02 2.63 5.89
CA LEU A 85 1.82 3.24 6.49
C LEU A 85 2.15 4.60 7.12
N LYS A 86 3.21 4.67 7.92
CA LYS A 86 3.67 5.91 8.57
C LYS A 86 4.18 6.95 7.55
N GLY A 87 4.64 6.50 6.39
CA GLY A 87 5.11 7.35 5.30
C GLY A 87 4.00 7.94 4.41
N LEU A 88 2.76 7.42 4.48
CA LEU A 88 1.65 7.86 3.62
C LEU A 88 1.40 9.38 3.61
N PRO A 89 1.51 10.15 4.71
CA PRO A 89 1.25 11.59 4.70
C PRO A 89 2.25 12.39 3.87
N LYS A 90 3.43 11.81 3.59
CA LYS A 90 4.54 12.45 2.86
C LYS A 90 4.81 11.80 1.50
N VAL A 91 4.02 10.79 1.13
CA VAL A 91 4.28 9.99 -0.06
C VAL A 91 4.09 10.82 -1.33
N GLN A 92 4.96 10.57 -2.32
CA GLN A 92 4.84 11.13 -3.64
C GLN A 92 4.07 10.17 -4.54
N TRP A 93 2.85 10.55 -4.90
CA TRP A 93 2.02 9.82 -5.83
C TRP A 93 2.45 10.11 -7.26
N ILE A 94 2.92 9.08 -7.97
CA ILE A 94 3.23 9.16 -9.39
C ILE A 94 2.02 8.58 -10.11
N GLU A 95 1.13 9.46 -10.56
CA GLU A 95 -0.01 9.08 -11.37
C GLU A 95 0.42 9.08 -12.85
N GLU A 96 0.46 7.91 -13.46
CA GLU A 96 0.48 7.83 -14.91
C GLU A 96 -0.89 8.35 -15.40
N SER A 97 -0.86 9.33 -16.30
CA SER A 97 -2.03 10.01 -16.87
C SER A 97 -2.90 9.01 -17.61
N SER A 98 -3.67 8.25 -16.86
CA SER A 98 -4.49 7.21 -17.41
C SER A 98 -5.90 7.75 -17.50
N GLU A 99 -6.29 7.97 -18.74
CA GLU A 99 -7.59 8.42 -19.19
C GLU A 99 -8.72 7.76 -18.38
N ARG A 100 -9.60 8.61 -17.82
CA ARG A 100 -10.97 8.29 -17.43
C ARG A 100 -11.12 7.16 -16.41
N LYS A 101 -10.76 7.46 -15.16
CA LYS A 101 -11.52 6.91 -14.04
C LYS A 101 -12.94 7.49 -14.11
N GLY A 102 -13.96 6.63 -14.12
CA GLY A 102 -15.36 7.06 -14.13
C GLY A 102 -15.69 7.93 -12.91
N PRO A 103 -16.81 8.67 -12.93
CA PRO A 103 -17.16 9.62 -11.87
C PRO A 103 -17.20 9.04 -10.45
N ASP A 104 -17.36 7.71 -10.31
CA ASP A 104 -17.48 7.02 -9.01
C ASP A 104 -16.17 6.36 -8.53
N ALA A 105 -15.04 6.58 -9.21
CA ALA A 105 -13.79 5.90 -8.86
C ALA A 105 -13.00 6.69 -7.79
N LEU A 106 -12.71 6.03 -6.66
CA LEU A 106 -11.91 6.60 -5.59
C LEU A 106 -10.52 7.08 -6.08
N PRO A 107 -9.95 8.12 -5.44
CA PRO A 107 -8.56 8.53 -5.63
C PRO A 107 -7.58 7.35 -5.47
N VAL A 108 -6.46 7.38 -6.19
CA VAL A 108 -5.43 6.33 -6.10
C VAL A 108 -4.90 6.20 -4.67
N ALA A 109 -4.71 7.35 -4.01
CA ALA A 109 -4.23 7.40 -2.63
C ALA A 109 -5.15 6.67 -1.65
N GLU A 110 -6.46 6.87 -1.79
CA GLU A 110 -7.47 6.25 -0.93
C GLU A 110 -7.55 4.74 -1.15
N ASN A 111 -7.61 4.30 -2.41
CA ASN A 111 -7.62 2.86 -2.74
C ASN A 111 -6.41 2.14 -2.16
N PHE A 112 -5.20 2.70 -2.36
CA PHE A 112 -3.98 2.08 -1.85
C PHE A 112 -3.94 2.04 -0.32
N SER A 113 -4.29 3.16 0.33
CA SER A 113 -4.30 3.27 1.78
C SER A 113 -5.30 2.28 2.39
N PHE A 114 -6.48 2.16 1.81
CA PHE A 114 -7.49 1.19 2.21
C PHE A 114 -6.93 -0.24 2.14
N CYS A 115 -6.39 -0.65 0.98
CA CYS A 115 -5.82 -2.00 0.83
C CYS A 115 -4.67 -2.27 1.81
N LEU A 116 -3.78 -1.31 2.03
CA LEU A 116 -2.67 -1.45 2.99
C LEU A 116 -3.19 -1.65 4.42
N VAL A 117 -4.18 -0.87 4.84
CA VAL A 117 -4.80 -0.99 6.17
C VAL A 117 -5.57 -2.31 6.31
N THR A 118 -6.28 -2.77 5.27
CA THR A 118 -6.94 -4.08 5.26
C THR A 118 -5.93 -5.19 5.48
N LEU A 119 -4.81 -5.18 4.74
CA LEU A 119 -3.75 -6.18 4.87
C LEU A 119 -3.15 -6.21 6.29
N LEU A 120 -2.84 -5.04 6.85
CA LEU A 120 -2.35 -4.94 8.23
C LEU A 120 -3.40 -5.41 9.25
N SER A 121 -4.69 -5.16 8.99
CA SER A 121 -5.77 -5.63 9.87
C SER A 121 -5.88 -7.15 9.87
N ASP A 122 -5.74 -7.79 8.71
CA ASP A 122 -5.68 -9.26 8.59
C ASP A 122 -4.49 -9.85 9.35
N VAL A 123 -3.33 -9.18 9.30
CA VAL A 123 -2.14 -9.58 10.09
C VAL A 123 -2.42 -9.45 11.58
N ALA A 124 -2.98 -8.32 12.03
CA ALA A 124 -3.33 -8.08 13.43
C ALA A 124 -4.37 -9.07 13.96
N GLN A 125 -5.28 -9.55 13.11
CA GLN A 125 -6.25 -10.58 13.47
C GLN A 125 -5.59 -11.94 13.67
N ARG A 126 -4.54 -12.25 12.90
CA ARG A 126 -3.88 -13.56 12.88
C ARG A 126 -2.72 -13.70 13.88
N ASP A 127 -2.12 -12.60 14.32
CA ASP A 127 -1.02 -12.60 15.29
C ASP A 127 -1.20 -11.54 16.39
N GLU A 128 -1.51 -12.02 17.59
CA GLU A 128 -1.75 -11.15 18.75
C GLU A 128 -0.52 -10.34 19.17
N ASN A 129 0.69 -10.82 18.89
CA ASN A 129 1.92 -10.10 19.23
C ASN A 129 2.12 -8.86 18.35
N LEU A 130 1.61 -8.89 17.13
CA LEU A 130 1.70 -7.78 16.18
C LEU A 130 0.51 -6.83 16.30
N ARG A 131 -0.63 -7.31 16.83
CA ARG A 131 -1.88 -6.55 16.94
C ARG A 131 -1.69 -5.20 17.62
N GLY A 132 -1.00 -5.15 18.76
CA GLY A 132 -0.77 -3.90 19.50
C GLY A 132 -0.01 -2.88 18.66
N GLN A 133 1.10 -3.30 18.06
CA GLN A 133 1.94 -2.44 17.22
C GLN A 133 1.19 -1.91 15.98
N ILE A 134 0.36 -2.75 15.35
CA ILE A 134 -0.42 -2.35 14.17
C ILE A 134 -1.48 -1.32 14.55
N LEU A 135 -2.24 -1.56 15.62
CA LEU A 135 -3.27 -0.63 16.08
C LEU A 135 -2.67 0.71 16.53
N GLU A 136 -1.52 0.69 17.21
CA GLU A 136 -0.79 1.90 17.58
C GLU A 136 -0.38 2.70 16.34
N ALA A 137 0.20 2.06 15.32
CA ALA A 137 0.55 2.73 14.07
C ALA A 137 -0.66 3.31 13.32
N LEU A 138 -1.82 2.64 13.39
CA LEU A 138 -3.08 3.16 12.83
C LEU A 138 -3.60 4.37 13.62
N MET A 139 -3.47 4.36 14.94
CA MET A 139 -3.84 5.51 15.77
C MET A 139 -2.92 6.71 15.52
N ASP A 140 -1.61 6.47 15.43
CA ASP A 140 -0.60 7.49 15.10
C ASP A 140 -0.94 8.18 13.78
N ILE A 141 -1.26 7.40 12.73
CA ILE A 141 -1.55 7.97 11.41
C ILE A 141 -2.85 8.76 11.40
N MET A 142 -3.90 8.27 12.08
CA MET A 142 -5.15 9.02 12.23
C MET A 142 -4.93 10.35 12.94
N GLN A 143 -4.03 10.40 13.92
CA GLN A 143 -3.68 11.63 14.61
C GLN A 143 -2.95 12.61 13.68
N VAL A 144 -1.97 12.14 12.91
CA VAL A 144 -1.27 12.98 11.90
C VAL A 144 -2.25 13.54 10.88
N LEU A 145 -3.14 12.71 10.34
CA LEU A 145 -4.16 13.15 9.37
C LEU A 145 -5.12 14.17 9.99
N ARG A 146 -5.54 13.96 11.24
CA ARG A 146 -6.37 14.92 11.98
C ARG A 146 -5.68 16.28 12.11
N ASP A 147 -4.39 16.30 12.39
CA ASP A 147 -3.62 17.53 12.57
C ASP A 147 -3.43 18.27 11.24
N ILE A 148 -3.24 17.55 10.13
CA ILE A 148 -3.26 18.11 8.77
C ILE A 148 -4.61 18.78 8.48
N CYS A 149 -5.73 18.10 8.77
CA CYS A 149 -7.06 18.66 8.56
C CYS A 149 -7.34 19.91 9.41
N LYS A 150 -6.75 20.02 10.61
CA LYS A 150 -6.89 21.20 11.48
C LYS A 150 -6.06 22.39 11.02
N ASN A 151 -4.92 22.16 10.35
CA ASN A 151 -3.98 23.21 9.96
C ASN A 151 -3.58 23.07 8.47
N PRO A 152 -4.53 23.25 7.53
CA PRO A 152 -4.29 23.02 6.10
C PRO A 152 -3.15 23.89 5.53
N ASP A 153 -3.02 25.13 6.00
CA ASP A 153 -2.02 26.09 5.50
C ASP A 153 -0.57 25.76 5.90
N SER A 154 -0.37 24.91 6.92
CA SER A 154 0.97 24.58 7.43
C SER A 154 1.68 23.50 6.62
N HIS A 155 0.94 22.73 5.81
CA HIS A 155 1.45 21.58 5.05
C HIS A 155 1.60 21.84 3.54
N ASP A 156 1.22 23.03 3.06
CA ASP A 156 1.21 23.40 1.62
C ASP A 156 2.60 23.70 1.01
N LYS A 157 3.68 23.71 1.82
CA LYS A 157 5.04 24.03 1.34
C LYS A 157 5.82 22.85 0.76
N GLY A 158 5.26 21.66 0.69
CA GLY A 158 5.98 20.48 0.16
C GLY A 158 5.13 19.28 -0.23
N ALA A 159 3.83 19.29 0.06
CA ALA A 159 2.92 18.25 -0.38
C ALA A 159 2.03 18.84 -1.47
N ASN A 160 2.13 18.32 -2.69
CA ASN A 160 1.18 18.59 -3.75
C ASN A 160 -0.17 17.90 -3.38
N ILE A 161 -0.83 18.39 -2.34
CA ILE A 161 -2.19 18.02 -1.92
C ILE A 161 -3.18 18.77 -2.82
N LYS A 162 -3.00 18.68 -4.13
CA LYS A 162 -3.94 19.26 -5.10
C LYS A 162 -5.05 18.31 -5.54
N ASN A 163 -5.03 17.06 -5.07
CA ASN A 163 -6.02 16.03 -5.46
C ASN A 163 -6.82 15.42 -4.29
N LEU A 164 -6.69 15.92 -3.06
CA LEU A 164 -7.74 15.71 -2.06
C LEU A 164 -8.78 16.78 -2.32
N HIS A 165 -9.78 16.45 -3.14
CA HIS A 165 -10.97 17.26 -3.28
C HIS A 165 -11.65 17.27 -1.91
N VAL A 166 -11.47 18.37 -1.17
CA VAL A 166 -12.04 18.60 0.17
C VAL A 166 -13.58 18.69 0.12
N GLU A 167 -14.21 18.50 -1.05
CA GLU A 167 -15.67 18.57 -1.24
C GLU A 167 -16.42 17.25 -1.00
N SER A 168 -15.81 16.22 -0.40
CA SER A 168 -16.53 14.96 -0.07
C SER A 168 -16.53 14.60 1.41
N ILE A 169 -16.23 15.56 2.29
CA ILE A 169 -16.58 15.44 3.72
C ILE A 169 -17.77 16.37 3.99
N PHE A 170 -18.89 16.15 3.31
CA PHE A 170 -20.27 16.32 3.76
C PHE A 170 -21.21 15.61 2.78
#